data_AF-A0A4Q7VCA5-F1
#
_entry.id   AF-A0A4Q7VCA5-F1
#
_cell.length_a   1.000
_cell.length_b   1.000
_cell.length_c   1.000
_cell.angle_alpha   90.00
_cell.angle_beta   90.00
_cell.angle_gamma   90.00
#
_symmetry.space_group_name_H-M   'P 1'
#
loop_
_entity.id
_entity.type
_entity.pdbx_description
1 polymer ?
#
loop_
_entity_poly.entity_id
_entity_poly.type
_entity_poly.pdbx_seq_one_letter_code
_entity_poly.pdbx_strand_id
1 'polypeptide(L)'
;MSRFFAHLMAVLGNYELILSTILILSVCVTNALRYYMIKSFACQDTETMYNGIRVARFVNIEKVAMRKLAMLERAANIADLRAPPNNRLERLKGNRQGQYSIRINDQWRICFVWTGHDAERVEIVNYH
;
A
#
# COMPACT_ATOMS: atom_id res chain seq x y z
N MET A 1 -5.75 -55.82 -3.92
CA MET A 1 -6.03 -54.47 -4.47
C MET A 1 -5.62 -53.35 -3.48
N SER A 2 -4.58 -53.54 -2.63
CA SER A 2 -4.42 -52.69 -1.42
C SER A 2 -3.10 -51.92 -1.25
N ARG A 3 -2.09 -52.09 -2.12
CA ARG A 3 -0.80 -51.36 -1.99
C ARG A 3 -0.52 -50.40 -3.13
N PHE A 4 -0.86 -50.77 -4.35
CA PHE A 4 -0.65 -49.94 -5.54
C PHE A 4 -1.52 -48.68 -5.52
N PHE A 5 -2.79 -48.83 -5.11
CA PHE A 5 -3.74 -47.72 -5.02
C PHE A 5 -3.35 -46.72 -3.91
N ALA A 6 -2.87 -47.22 -2.77
CA ALA A 6 -2.39 -46.37 -1.67
C ALA A 6 -1.14 -45.56 -2.06
N HIS A 7 -0.22 -46.16 -2.82
CA HIS A 7 0.96 -45.46 -3.34
C HIS A 7 0.59 -44.39 -4.37
N LEU A 8 -0.32 -44.71 -5.31
CA LEU A 8 -0.80 -43.75 -6.30
C LEU A 8 -1.48 -42.55 -5.64
N MET A 9 -2.32 -42.77 -4.63
CA MET A 9 -2.99 -41.69 -3.90
C MET A 9 -2.01 -40.84 -3.07
N ALA A 10 -0.98 -41.44 -2.48
CA ALA A 10 0.08 -40.70 -1.77
C ALA A 10 0.92 -39.84 -2.72
N VAL A 11 1.22 -40.36 -3.92
CA VAL A 11 1.97 -39.64 -4.95
C VAL A 11 1.14 -38.47 -5.51
N LEU A 12 -0.14 -38.68 -5.82
CA LEU A 12 -1.05 -37.62 -6.26
C LEU A 12 -1.22 -36.52 -5.20
N GLY A 13 -1.39 -36.88 -3.93
CA GLY A 13 -1.47 -35.91 -2.83
C GLY A 13 -0.17 -35.09 -2.64
N ASN A 14 0.99 -35.72 -2.84
CA ASN A 14 2.27 -35.00 -2.83
C ASN A 14 2.39 -34.01 -4.00
N TYR A 15 1.93 -34.36 -5.20
CA TYR A 15 1.94 -33.43 -6.33
C TYR A 15 1.02 -32.22 -6.10
N GLU A 16 -0.16 -32.42 -5.53
CA GLU A 16 -1.06 -31.30 -5.18
C GLU A 16 -0.44 -30.36 -4.14
N LEU A 17 0.17 -30.92 -3.08
CA LEU A 17 0.87 -30.13 -2.05
C LEU A 17 2.09 -29.39 -2.61
N ILE A 18 2.84 -30.01 -3.52
CA ILE A 18 3.99 -29.38 -4.18
C ILE A 18 3.51 -28.23 -5.08
N LEU A 19 2.47 -28.45 -5.90
CA LEU A 19 1.90 -27.43 -6.77
C LEU A 19 1.31 -26.26 -5.96
N SER A 20 0.60 -26.53 -4.86
CA SER A 20 0.08 -25.47 -3.99
C SER A 20 1.20 -24.68 -3.32
N THR A 21 2.28 -25.34 -2.90
CA THR A 21 3.44 -24.68 -2.28
C THR A 21 4.19 -23.82 -3.30
N ILE A 22 4.41 -24.31 -4.52
CA ILE A 22 5.04 -23.56 -5.61
C ILE A 22 4.17 -22.35 -6.00
N LEU A 23 2.85 -22.50 -6.06
CA LEU A 23 1.93 -21.40 -6.35
C LEU A 23 1.97 -20.32 -5.27
N ILE A 24 1.94 -20.71 -3.99
CA ILE A 24 2.05 -19.77 -2.85
C ILE A 24 3.40 -19.06 -2.89
N LEU A 25 4.50 -19.78 -3.13
CA LEU A 25 5.83 -19.18 -3.25
C LEU A 25 5.92 -18.23 -4.45
N SER A 26 5.34 -18.60 -5.59
CA SER A 26 5.30 -17.77 -6.80
C SER A 26 4.51 -16.47 -6.58
N VAL A 27 3.34 -16.54 -5.94
CA VAL A 27 2.54 -15.36 -5.57
C VAL A 27 3.27 -14.51 -4.53
N CYS A 28 3.92 -15.12 -3.55
CA CYS A 28 4.69 -14.42 -2.53
C CYS A 28 5.88 -13.67 -3.14
N VAL A 29 6.62 -14.33 -4.05
CA VAL A 29 7.75 -13.74 -4.77
C VAL A 29 7.29 -12.64 -5.74
N THR A 30 6.20 -12.84 -6.48
CA THR A 30 5.68 -11.78 -7.39
C THR A 30 5.12 -10.58 -6.64
N ASN A 31 4.50 -10.75 -5.47
CA ASN A 31 4.10 -9.63 -4.61
C ASN A 31 5.31 -8.94 -3.96
N ALA A 32 6.37 -9.68 -3.61
CA ALA A 32 7.61 -9.11 -3.09
C ALA A 32 8.41 -8.34 -4.16
N LEU A 33 8.28 -8.72 -5.44
CA LEU A 33 8.92 -8.03 -6.58
C LEU A 33 8.08 -6.88 -7.16
N ARG A 34 6.81 -6.73 -6.74
CA ARG A 34 5.98 -5.58 -7.09
C ARG A 34 6.29 -4.41 -6.16
N TYR A 35 7.27 -3.61 -6.56
CA TYR A 35 7.56 -2.30 -5.97
C TYR A 35 6.44 -1.31 -6.31
N TYR A 36 5.31 -1.40 -5.61
CA TYR A 36 4.40 -0.26 -5.47
C TYR A 36 5.10 0.72 -4.54
N MET A 37 5.40 1.92 -5.02
CA MET A 37 6.26 2.86 -4.30
C MET A 37 5.68 4.27 -4.32
N ILE A 38 5.97 5.02 -3.26
CA ILE A 38 5.96 6.47 -3.33
C ILE A 38 7.19 6.88 -4.16
N LYS A 39 6.98 7.47 -5.33
CA LYS A 39 8.04 7.83 -6.28
C LYS A 39 8.64 9.20 -6.00
N SER A 40 7.85 10.12 -5.49
CA SER A 40 8.29 11.50 -5.24
C SER A 40 7.47 12.19 -4.17
N PHE A 41 8.10 13.14 -3.48
CA PHE A 41 7.48 14.00 -2.50
C PHE A 41 7.41 15.44 -3.03
N ALA A 42 6.32 16.15 -2.76
CA ALA A 42 6.21 17.58 -3.03
C ALA A 42 6.62 18.44 -1.82
N CYS A 43 6.83 17.82 -0.66
CA CYS A 43 7.16 18.49 0.58
C CYS A 43 8.32 17.79 1.30
N GLN A 44 9.40 18.52 1.55
CA GLN A 44 10.61 17.99 2.21
C GLN A 44 10.30 17.42 3.59
N ASP A 45 9.49 18.11 4.41
CA ASP A 45 9.06 17.61 5.73
C ASP A 45 8.37 16.24 5.63
N THR A 46 7.59 16.02 4.57
CA THR A 46 6.86 14.76 4.37
C THR A 46 7.82 13.62 4.03
N GLU A 47 8.80 13.89 3.16
CA GLU A 47 9.87 12.95 2.84
C GLU A 47 10.74 12.63 4.06
N THR A 48 11.16 13.66 4.81
CA THR A 48 11.94 13.48 6.04
C THR A 48 11.21 12.60 7.05
N MET A 49 9.92 12.85 7.27
CA MET A 49 9.10 12.01 8.14
C MET A 49 8.94 10.59 7.61
N TYR A 50 8.71 10.44 6.31
CA TYR A 50 8.61 9.12 5.67
C TYR A 50 9.89 8.28 5.84
N ASN A 51 11.06 8.92 5.81
CA ASN A 51 12.36 8.31 6.09
C ASN A 51 12.58 7.97 7.59
N GLY A 52 11.56 8.14 8.43
CA GLY A 52 11.62 7.83 9.85
C GLY A 52 12.28 8.89 10.73
N ILE A 53 12.58 10.06 10.16
CA ILE A 53 13.16 11.18 10.91
C ILE A 53 12.02 12.01 11.48
N ARG A 54 12.04 12.24 12.79
CA ARG A 54 11.01 13.02 13.47
C ARG A 54 10.98 14.47 12.97
N VAL A 55 9.80 14.95 12.59
CA VAL A 55 9.58 16.34 12.16
C VAL A 55 8.65 17.06 13.14
N ALA A 56 9.13 18.17 13.73
CA ALA A 56 8.41 18.92 14.76
C ALA A 56 6.98 19.30 14.33
N ARG A 57 6.81 19.72 13.07
CA ARG A 57 5.53 20.10 12.46
C ARG A 57 4.48 18.98 12.49
N PHE A 58 4.90 17.72 12.44
CA PHE A 58 4.02 16.56 12.29
C PHE A 58 3.94 15.68 13.54
N VAL A 59 4.56 16.07 14.66
CA VAL A 59 4.61 15.27 15.90
C VAL A 59 3.24 14.76 16.33
N ASN A 60 2.21 15.60 16.23
CA ASN A 60 0.84 15.26 16.68
C ASN A 60 0.11 14.28 15.74
N ILE A 61 0.61 14.09 14.53
CA ILE A 61 -0.01 13.23 13.50
C ILE A 61 0.89 12.09 13.04
N GLU A 62 2.17 12.08 13.43
CA GLU A 62 3.24 11.21 12.94
C GLU A 62 2.81 9.75 12.85
N LYS A 63 2.30 9.18 13.95
CA LYS A 63 1.88 7.77 14.02
C LYS A 63 0.79 7.41 12.99
N VAL A 64 -0.19 8.31 12.80
CA VAL A 64 -1.30 8.08 11.86
C VAL A 64 -0.86 8.34 10.43
N ALA A 65 -0.06 9.40 10.22
CA ALA A 65 0.49 9.75 8.93
C ALA A 65 1.41 8.64 8.40
N MET A 66 2.33 8.12 9.20
CA MET A 66 3.22 7.01 8.82
C MET A 66 2.46 5.74 8.44
N ARG A 67 1.40 5.38 9.18
CA ARG A 67 0.54 4.25 8.81
C ARG A 67 -0.12 4.45 7.45
N LYS A 68 -0.59 5.68 7.17
CA LYS A 68 -1.24 6.01 5.90
C LYS A 68 -0.26 6.12 4.74
N LEU A 69 0.96 6.59 4.97
CA LEU A 69 2.04 6.57 3.98
C LEU A 69 2.44 5.13 3.65
N ALA A 70 2.61 4.26 4.66
CA ALA A 70 2.87 2.84 4.43
C ALA A 70 1.69 2.13 3.72
N MET A 71 0.46 2.60 3.91
CA MET A 71 -0.70 2.14 3.13
C MET A 71 -0.67 2.61 1.68
N LEU A 72 -0.29 3.85 1.45
CA LEU A 72 -0.16 4.44 0.12
C LEU A 72 0.92 3.71 -0.68
N GLU A 73 2.06 3.43 -0.05
CA GLU A 73 3.16 2.69 -0.66
C GLU A 73 2.75 1.28 -1.09
N ARG A 74 2.03 0.53 -0.25
CA ARG A 74 1.62 -0.86 -0.56
C ARG A 74 0.38 -1.01 -1.44
N ALA A 75 -0.27 0.09 -1.85
CA ALA A 75 -1.52 0.02 -2.58
C ALA A 75 -1.26 -0.46 -4.03
N ALA A 76 -1.91 -1.54 -4.44
CA ALA A 76 -1.80 -2.03 -5.81
C ALA A 76 -2.71 -1.26 -6.77
N ASN A 77 -3.83 -0.77 -6.22
CA ASN A 77 -4.79 0.07 -6.92
C ASN A 77 -5.33 1.17 -6.00
N ILE A 78 -5.86 2.24 -6.59
CA ILE A 78 -6.41 3.36 -5.83
C ILE A 78 -7.62 2.96 -4.96
N ALA A 79 -8.36 1.90 -5.32
CA ALA A 79 -9.53 1.45 -4.58
C ALA A 79 -9.16 0.75 -3.26
N ASP A 80 -7.95 0.16 -3.15
CA ASP A 80 -7.43 -0.42 -1.91
C ASP A 80 -7.38 0.62 -0.79
N LEU A 81 -7.14 1.88 -1.15
CA LEU A 81 -7.11 3.00 -0.22
C LEU A 81 -8.50 3.38 0.30
N ARG A 82 -9.59 2.83 -0.27
CA ARG A 82 -10.96 2.99 0.25
C ARG A 82 -11.35 1.93 1.28
N ALA A 83 -10.64 0.80 1.33
CA ALA A 83 -11.02 -0.31 2.22
C ALA A 83 -11.03 0.12 3.70
N PRO A 84 -10.09 0.95 4.19
CA PRO A 84 -10.20 1.50 5.53
C PRO A 84 -11.24 2.63 5.58
N PRO A 85 -12.30 2.52 6.41
CA PRO A 85 -13.42 3.46 6.41
C PRO A 85 -13.01 4.89 6.74
N ASN A 86 -11.91 5.07 7.48
CA ASN A 86 -11.43 6.38 7.91
C ASN A 86 -10.44 7.05 6.94
N ASN A 87 -10.23 6.49 5.74
CA ASN A 87 -9.38 7.15 4.74
C ASN A 87 -10.10 8.27 4.01
N ARG A 88 -11.42 8.14 3.80
CA ARG A 88 -12.25 9.10 3.05
C ARG A 88 -11.52 9.60 1.80
N LEU A 89 -11.15 8.65 0.94
CA LEU A 89 -10.39 8.95 -0.28
C LEU A 89 -11.22 9.88 -1.18
N GLU A 90 -10.68 11.06 -1.46
CA GLU A 90 -11.32 12.09 -2.26
C GLU A 90 -10.46 12.44 -3.46
N ARG A 91 -11.09 12.65 -4.62
CA ARG A 91 -10.42 13.23 -5.79
C ARG A 91 -10.54 14.74 -5.74
N LEU A 92 -9.41 15.44 -5.70
CA LEU A 92 -9.39 16.89 -5.61
C LEU A 92 -9.82 17.54 -6.93
N LYS A 93 -10.42 18.74 -6.82
CA LYS A 93 -10.95 19.54 -7.93
C LYS A 93 -10.29 20.94 -7.94
N GLY A 94 -10.55 21.72 -8.99
CA GLY A 94 -10.01 23.08 -9.14
C GLY A 94 -8.49 23.08 -9.36
N ASN A 95 -7.77 23.94 -8.64
CA ASN A 95 -6.30 24.11 -8.80
C ASN A 95 -5.48 22.84 -8.49
N ARG A 96 -6.07 21.85 -7.82
CA ARG A 96 -5.45 20.55 -7.50
C ARG A 96 -6.07 19.39 -8.27
N GLN A 97 -6.71 19.67 -9.41
CA GLN A 97 -7.29 18.64 -10.26
C GLN A 97 -6.24 17.57 -10.64
N GLY A 98 -6.64 16.30 -10.55
CA GLY A 98 -5.76 15.16 -10.82
C GLY A 98 -5.04 14.62 -9.58
N GLN A 99 -5.12 15.32 -8.44
CA GLN A 99 -4.66 14.79 -7.15
C GLN A 99 -5.76 14.04 -6.41
N TYR A 100 -5.34 13.17 -5.52
CA TYR A 100 -6.15 12.48 -4.53
C TYR A 100 -5.76 12.96 -3.13
N SER A 101 -6.68 12.85 -2.19
CA SER A 101 -6.42 13.11 -0.78
C SER A 101 -6.90 11.96 0.11
N ILE A 102 -6.14 11.70 1.18
CA ILE A 102 -6.50 10.79 2.26
C ILE A 102 -6.51 11.58 3.57
N ARG A 103 -7.56 11.39 4.36
CA ARG A 103 -7.71 12.05 5.66
C ARG A 103 -6.75 11.47 6.69
N ILE A 104 -5.99 12.32 7.38
CA ILE A 104 -5.22 11.93 8.58
C ILE A 104 -6.09 12.12 9.82
N ASN A 105 -6.58 13.34 10.02
CA ASN A 105 -7.52 13.74 11.07
C ASN A 105 -8.40 14.89 10.53
N ASP A 106 -9.02 15.71 11.38
CA ASP A 106 -9.89 16.79 10.90
C ASP A 106 -9.13 17.89 10.13
N GLN A 107 -7.92 18.20 10.60
CA GLN A 107 -7.08 19.28 10.07
C GLN A 107 -6.16 18.83 8.92
N TRP A 108 -5.59 17.63 8.97
CA TRP A 108 -4.52 17.21 8.07
C TRP A 108 -4.98 16.23 7.00
N ARG A 109 -4.40 16.35 5.80
CA ARG A 109 -4.59 15.44 4.65
C ARG A 109 -3.25 15.06 4.04
N ILE A 110 -3.15 13.84 3.52
CA ILE A 110 -2.09 13.46 2.56
C ILE A 110 -2.65 13.73 1.17
N CYS A 111 -1.97 14.53 0.37
CA CYS A 111 -2.28 14.75 -1.04
C CYS A 111 -1.23 14.08 -1.92
N PHE A 112 -1.65 13.50 -3.04
CA PHE A 112 -0.76 12.81 -3.97
C PHE A 112 -1.38 12.71 -5.37
N VAL A 113 -0.54 12.51 -6.38
CA VAL A 113 -0.94 12.14 -7.73
C VAL A 113 -0.87 10.61 -7.85
N TRP A 114 -1.89 10.00 -8.43
CA TRP A 114 -1.89 8.56 -8.69
C TRP A 114 -1.71 8.32 -10.19
N THR A 115 -0.62 7.64 -10.57
CA THR A 115 -0.27 7.37 -11.98
C THR A 115 -0.77 6.01 -12.49
N GLY A 116 -1.50 5.27 -11.64
CA GLY A 116 -2.06 3.95 -11.95
C GLY A 116 -1.52 2.88 -11.01
N HIS A 117 -0.21 2.91 -10.77
CA HIS A 117 0.50 1.99 -9.88
C HIS A 117 1.26 2.71 -8.77
N ASP A 118 1.72 3.93 -9.01
CA ASP A 118 2.58 4.67 -8.11
C ASP A 118 1.92 5.94 -7.58
N ALA A 119 2.39 6.35 -6.40
CA ALA A 119 2.06 7.64 -5.81
C ALA A 119 3.18 8.64 -6.05
N GLU A 120 2.86 9.79 -6.62
CA GLU A 120 3.78 10.89 -6.91
C GLU A 120 3.38 12.17 -6.19
N ARG A 121 4.36 13.07 -6.02
CA ARG A 121 4.17 14.40 -5.43
C ARG A 121 3.45 14.35 -4.09
N VAL A 122 3.81 13.37 -3.27
CA VAL A 122 3.17 13.14 -1.96
C VAL A 122 3.50 14.29 -1.02
N GLU A 123 2.47 14.84 -0.37
CA GLU A 123 2.62 15.90 0.63
C GLU A 123 1.59 15.79 1.74
N ILE A 124 1.95 16.23 2.94
CA ILE A 124 1.03 16.43 4.06
C ILE A 124 0.67 17.91 4.15
N VAL A 125 -0.62 18.20 4.02
CA VAL A 125 -1.15 19.57 4.02
C VAL A 125 -2.13 19.77 5.17
N ASN A 126 -2.07 20.97 5.74
CA ASN A 126 -3.08 21.47 6.65
C ASN A 126 -4.24 22.02 5.82
N TYR A 127 -5.46 21.55 6.10
CA TYR A 127 -6.70 21.90 5.41
C TYR A 127 -7.53 22.94 6.18
N HIS A 128 -6.92 23.70 7.07
CA HIS A 128 -7.53 24.85 7.78
C HIS A 128 -6.70 26.11 7.54
#